data_AF-A0A8J3GK60-F1
#
_entry.id   AF-A0A8J3GK60-F1
#
_cell.length_a   1.000
_cell.length_b   1.000
_cell.length_c   1.000
_cell.angle_alpha   90.00
_cell.angle_beta   90.00
_cell.angle_gamma   90.00
#
_symmetry.space_group_name_H-M   'P 1'
#
loop_
_entity.id
_entity.type
_entity.pdbx_description
1 polymer ?
#
loop_
_entity_poly.entity_id
_entity_poly.type
_entity_poly.pdbx_seq_one_letter_code
_entity_poly.pdbx_strand_id
1 'polypeptide(L)'
;MSDTVIQSKEKPAIRRDTTLAAGLVLLVVAIGSHIPVPGLDLAVISEQIDGQTSGVMARLSIMALGILPLYTVLVHAELVRVLIPPLARWQAASPRNAGRLDLIIIILALLLSVLQAWGILVALEQSQLVRHDSAAFVAVGIASFVASTAVLIWLAKMVQLPGLGSSFWLVLVLPYLAGLPEEIALWFEMAGMGGVPASEFLMIAAYVLLGIAGVVFARSSLLRAAKEHRVETSTASAMLIWPVFLASMAAGYLIIPIALISEDPEGLLARIPYAVPVLTTVLIPLFVYAYARSTFLKRLDETQKQALSPVLFAVAGVQIAIFVAGHLLWSTLMLKFSLAGSMLIVATLVMLSLMRTDDPRGQSATA
;
A
#
# COMPACT_ATOMS: atom_id res chain seq x y z
N MET A 1 4.26 36.71 -10.97
CA MET A 1 3.01 37.43 -10.65
C MET A 1 2.51 37.95 -11.98
N SER A 2 1.53 37.37 -12.67
CA SER A 2 0.24 36.89 -12.23
C SER A 2 -0.28 35.94 -13.32
N ASP A 3 -0.65 34.71 -12.95
CA ASP A 3 -1.63 33.87 -13.67
C ASP A 3 -2.02 32.67 -12.78
N THR A 4 -2.31 33.01 -11.52
CA THR A 4 -2.92 32.15 -10.50
C THR A 4 -4.45 32.20 -10.62
N VAL A 5 -5.00 32.10 -11.84
CA VAL A 5 -6.45 32.32 -12.09
C VAL A 5 -7.15 31.14 -12.79
N ILE A 6 -6.55 29.94 -12.76
CA ILE A 6 -7.32 28.69 -12.93
C ILE A 6 -7.22 27.83 -11.65
N GLN A 7 -7.44 28.47 -10.50
CA GLN A 7 -7.79 27.82 -9.24
C GLN A 7 -8.92 28.59 -8.54
N SER A 8 -10.14 28.54 -9.08
CA SER A 8 -11.34 28.75 -8.26
C SER A 8 -12.61 28.34 -9.01
N LYS A 9 -12.96 27.05 -8.92
CA LYS A 9 -14.36 26.63 -8.87
C LYS A 9 -14.43 25.46 -7.90
N GLU A 10 -14.95 25.77 -6.71
CA GLU A 10 -15.34 24.90 -5.60
C GLU A 10 -14.31 23.85 -5.17
N LYS A 11 -13.50 24.18 -4.16
CA LYS A 11 -12.77 23.17 -3.37
C LYS A 11 -13.82 22.44 -2.51
N PRO A 12 -14.09 21.13 -2.73
CA PRO A 12 -15.09 20.42 -1.93
C PRO A 12 -14.72 20.45 -0.44
N ALA A 13 -15.72 20.62 0.42
CA ALA A 13 -15.57 20.79 1.87
C ALA A 13 -14.78 19.65 2.56
N ILE A 14 -14.72 18.48 1.94
CA ILE A 14 -13.95 17.29 2.36
C ILE A 14 -12.43 17.56 2.42
N ARG A 15 -11.93 18.63 1.78
CA ARG A 15 -10.52 19.03 1.83
C ARG A 15 -10.06 19.63 3.16
N ARG A 16 -10.96 20.00 4.07
CA ARG A 16 -10.58 20.71 5.32
C ARG A 16 -10.41 19.80 6.53
N ASP A 17 -10.91 18.57 6.49
CA ASP A 17 -10.80 17.64 7.62
C ASP A 17 -10.43 16.23 7.13
N THR A 18 -9.15 15.90 7.28
CA THR A 18 -8.58 14.60 6.92
C THR A 18 -9.25 13.45 7.66
N THR A 19 -9.79 13.69 8.86
CA THR A 19 -10.46 12.66 9.65
C THR A 19 -11.84 12.30 9.08
N LEU A 20 -12.63 13.30 8.65
CA LEU A 20 -13.89 13.08 7.94
C LEU A 20 -13.66 12.36 6.61
N ALA A 21 -12.60 12.74 5.90
CA ALA A 21 -12.16 12.05 4.69
C ALA A 21 -11.79 10.58 4.95
N ALA A 22 -11.06 10.27 6.03
CA ALA A 22 -10.76 8.89 6.41
C ALA A 22 -12.04 8.11 6.76
N GLY A 23 -12.98 8.72 7.48
CA GLY A 23 -14.29 8.13 7.78
C GLY A 23 -15.10 7.83 6.53
N LEU A 24 -15.09 8.72 5.53
CA LEU A 24 -15.74 8.48 4.24
C LEU A 24 -15.12 7.28 3.49
N VAL A 25 -13.79 7.18 3.48
CA VAL A 25 -13.10 6.04 2.86
C VAL A 25 -13.51 4.74 3.55
N LEU A 26 -13.52 4.72 4.89
CA LEU A 26 -13.96 3.56 5.67
C LEU A 26 -15.41 3.19 5.35
N LEU A 27 -16.31 4.17 5.28
CA LEU A 27 -17.72 3.94 4.96
C LEU A 27 -17.89 3.31 3.58
N VAL A 28 -17.19 3.84 2.56
CA VAL A 28 -17.28 3.31 1.19
C VAL A 28 -16.71 1.90 1.10
N VAL A 29 -15.58 1.63 1.77
CA VAL A 29 -14.98 0.29 1.82
C VAL A 29 -15.90 -0.68 2.53
N ALA A 30 -16.45 -0.31 3.69
CA ALA A 30 -17.32 -1.17 4.50
C ALA A 30 -18.62 -1.51 3.76
N ILE A 31 -19.28 -0.52 3.15
CA ILE A 31 -20.48 -0.75 2.34
C ILE A 31 -20.12 -1.64 1.15
N GLY A 32 -19.04 -1.32 0.44
CA GLY A 32 -18.59 -2.08 -0.72
C GLY A 32 -18.25 -3.53 -0.40
N SER A 33 -17.66 -3.82 0.76
CA SER A 33 -17.32 -5.19 1.19
C SER A 33 -18.53 -6.05 1.54
N HIS A 34 -19.70 -5.46 1.76
CA HIS A 34 -20.95 -6.17 1.99
C HIS A 34 -21.81 -6.34 0.73
N ILE A 35 -21.42 -5.71 -0.39
CA ILE A 35 -22.13 -5.86 -1.67
C ILE A 35 -21.47 -7.01 -2.45
N PRO A 36 -22.13 -8.17 -2.59
CA PRO A 36 -21.60 -9.30 -3.34
C PRO A 36 -21.48 -8.96 -4.83
N VAL A 37 -20.56 -9.61 -5.53
CA VAL A 37 -20.46 -9.50 -6.99
C VAL A 37 -21.80 -9.90 -7.63
N PRO A 38 -22.38 -9.06 -8.53
CA PRO A 38 -23.65 -9.39 -9.17
C PRO A 38 -23.60 -10.73 -9.90
N GLY A 39 -24.61 -11.58 -9.68
CA GLY A 39 -24.74 -12.91 -10.30
C GLY A 39 -24.22 -14.08 -9.46
N LEU A 40 -23.63 -13.82 -8.30
CA LEU A 40 -23.36 -14.84 -7.29
C LEU A 40 -24.66 -15.37 -6.66
N ASP A 41 -24.73 -16.68 -6.38
CA ASP A 41 -25.85 -17.29 -5.66
C ASP A 41 -25.63 -17.22 -4.15
N LEU A 42 -26.34 -16.29 -3.51
CA LEU A 42 -26.25 -16.09 -2.07
C LEU A 42 -26.73 -17.31 -1.25
N ALA A 43 -27.61 -18.14 -1.81
CA ALA A 43 -28.06 -19.36 -1.13
C ALA A 43 -26.92 -20.39 -1.02
N VAL A 44 -26.22 -20.63 -2.13
CA VAL A 44 -25.05 -21.53 -2.17
C VAL A 44 -23.92 -20.99 -1.30
N ILE A 45 -23.67 -19.68 -1.35
CA ILE A 45 -22.70 -19.00 -0.50
C ILE A 45 -23.06 -19.18 0.99
N SER A 46 -24.33 -19.02 1.37
CA SER A 46 -24.75 -19.20 2.77
C SER A 46 -24.69 -20.65 3.27
N GLU A 47 -24.90 -21.62 2.39
CA GLU A 47 -24.83 -23.05 2.72
C GLU A 47 -23.38 -23.54 2.84
N GLN A 48 -22.46 -22.96 2.05
CA GLN A 48 -21.04 -23.31 2.09
C GLN A 48 -20.24 -22.53 3.14
N ILE A 49 -20.75 -21.39 3.61
CA ILE A 49 -20.10 -20.52 4.60
C ILE A 49 -20.87 -20.61 5.91
N ASP A 50 -20.84 -21.81 6.50
CA ASP A 50 -21.47 -22.09 7.78
C ASP A 50 -20.75 -21.28 8.89
N GLY A 51 -21.36 -20.16 9.32
CA GLY A 51 -20.93 -19.37 10.48
C GLY A 51 -19.76 -18.39 10.32
N GLN A 52 -19.04 -18.33 9.18
CA GLN A 52 -17.90 -17.41 8.97
C GLN A 52 -18.14 -16.37 7.85
N THR A 53 -19.22 -15.61 7.98
CA THR A 53 -19.80 -14.83 6.86
C THR A 53 -19.05 -13.54 6.51
N SER A 54 -18.48 -12.82 7.48
CA SER A 54 -17.91 -11.48 7.23
C SER A 54 -16.65 -11.50 6.35
N GLY A 55 -15.65 -12.32 6.71
CA GLY A 55 -14.36 -12.37 6.02
C GLY A 55 -14.42 -12.99 4.62
N VAL A 56 -15.31 -13.96 4.40
CA VAL A 56 -15.51 -14.59 3.08
C VAL A 56 -16.34 -13.68 2.18
N MET A 57 -17.35 -12.99 2.71
CA MET A 57 -18.16 -12.04 1.94
C MET A 57 -17.32 -10.87 1.42
N ALA A 58 -16.38 -10.36 2.22
CA ALA A 58 -15.46 -9.31 1.79
C ALA A 58 -14.64 -9.72 0.54
N ARG A 59 -14.26 -11.00 0.44
CA ARG A 59 -13.51 -11.58 -0.70
C ARG A 59 -14.37 -11.83 -1.94
N LEU A 60 -15.68 -11.98 -1.76
CA LEU A 60 -16.67 -12.18 -2.84
C LEU A 60 -17.45 -10.90 -3.16
N SER A 61 -16.98 -9.75 -2.67
CA SER A 61 -17.64 -8.46 -2.83
C SER A 61 -17.15 -7.71 -4.08
N ILE A 62 -17.90 -6.68 -4.50
CA ILE A 62 -17.44 -5.74 -5.53
C ILE A 62 -16.16 -4.99 -5.12
N MET A 63 -15.81 -5.01 -3.83
CA MET A 63 -14.61 -4.38 -3.27
C MET A 63 -13.41 -5.33 -3.24
N ALA A 64 -13.52 -6.57 -3.73
CA ALA A 64 -12.43 -7.56 -3.63
C ALA A 64 -11.12 -7.12 -4.33
N LEU A 65 -11.20 -6.38 -5.46
CA LEU A 65 -10.02 -5.77 -6.09
C LEU A 65 -9.49 -4.56 -5.30
N GLY A 66 -10.38 -3.81 -4.67
CA GLY A 66 -10.06 -2.58 -3.96
C GLY A 66 -9.22 -1.61 -4.79
N ILE A 67 -8.21 -1.00 -4.14
CA ILE A 67 -7.29 -0.05 -4.76
C ILE A 67 -6.03 -0.73 -5.34
N LEU A 68 -5.96 -2.06 -5.32
CA LEU A 68 -4.79 -2.83 -5.77
C LEU A 68 -4.37 -2.57 -7.23
N PRO A 69 -5.30 -2.39 -8.20
CA PRO A 69 -4.89 -2.04 -9.57
C PRO A 69 -4.10 -0.73 -9.63
N LEU A 70 -4.49 0.27 -8.83
CA LEU A 70 -3.76 1.53 -8.72
C LEU A 70 -2.43 1.34 -8.00
N TYR A 71 -2.40 0.58 -6.89
CA TYR A 71 -1.15 0.24 -6.20
C TYR A 71 -0.12 -0.35 -7.16
N THR A 72 -0.52 -1.34 -7.96
CA THR A 72 0.36 -1.99 -8.93
C THR A 72 0.93 -0.96 -9.89
N VAL A 73 0.11 -0.16 -10.57
CA VAL A 73 0.61 0.82 -11.54
C VAL A 73 1.49 1.89 -10.87
N LEU A 74 1.16 2.33 -9.66
CA LEU A 74 1.96 3.30 -8.92
C LEU A 74 3.36 2.80 -8.59
N VAL A 75 3.49 1.56 -8.08
CA VAL A 75 4.79 0.97 -7.76
C VAL A 75 5.63 0.81 -9.03
N HIS A 76 5.01 0.44 -10.16
CA HIS A 76 5.71 0.38 -11.45
C HIS A 76 6.18 1.76 -11.91
N ALA A 77 5.31 2.76 -11.85
CA ALA A 77 5.66 4.12 -12.24
C ALA A 77 6.82 4.65 -11.38
N GLU A 78 6.81 4.39 -10.06
CA GLU A 78 7.88 4.81 -9.17
C GLU A 78 9.18 4.06 -9.43
N LEU A 79 9.13 2.75 -9.69
CA LEU A 79 10.29 1.96 -10.08
C LEU A 79 10.92 2.50 -11.35
N VAL A 80 10.12 2.78 -12.38
CA VAL A 80 10.58 3.38 -13.64
C VAL A 80 11.18 4.77 -13.41
N ARG A 81 10.62 5.59 -12.50
CA ARG A 81 11.17 6.92 -12.19
C ARG A 81 12.56 6.86 -11.54
N VAL A 82 12.79 5.86 -10.68
CA VAL A 82 14.11 5.63 -10.07
C VAL A 82 15.11 5.13 -11.10
N LEU A 83 14.69 4.25 -12.01
CA LEU A 83 15.55 3.64 -13.03
C LEU A 83 15.81 4.55 -14.24
N ILE A 84 14.86 5.42 -14.60
CA ILE A 84 14.89 6.26 -15.81
C ILE A 84 14.84 7.75 -15.45
N PRO A 85 16.00 8.40 -15.21
CA PRO A 85 16.09 9.82 -14.83
C PRO A 85 15.42 10.82 -15.80
N PRO A 86 15.39 10.60 -17.14
CA PRO A 86 14.64 11.46 -18.05
C PRO A 86 13.15 11.60 -17.71
N LEU A 87 12.48 10.52 -17.28
CA LEU A 87 11.05 10.57 -16.94
C LEU A 87 10.81 11.44 -15.70
N ALA A 88 11.64 11.27 -14.66
CA ALA A 88 11.58 12.09 -13.46
C ALA A 88 11.81 13.58 -13.77
N ARG A 89 12.75 13.89 -14.68
CA ARG A 89 12.99 15.26 -15.16
C ARG A 89 11.81 15.84 -15.94
N TRP A 90 11.23 15.06 -16.86
CA TRP A 90 10.08 15.47 -17.66
C TRP A 90 8.88 15.82 -16.78
N GLN A 91 8.59 14.99 -15.79
CA GLN A 91 7.49 15.24 -14.87
C GLN A 91 7.72 16.48 -14.01
N ALA A 92 8.95 16.68 -13.50
CA ALA A 92 9.30 17.84 -12.69
C ALA A 92 9.35 19.15 -13.49
N ALA A 93 9.40 19.10 -14.82
CA ALA A 93 9.54 20.29 -15.67
C ALA A 93 8.27 21.16 -15.73
N SER A 94 7.08 20.60 -15.46
CA SER A 94 5.84 21.38 -15.49
C SER A 94 4.72 20.71 -14.68
N PRO A 95 3.85 21.50 -14.00
CA PRO A 95 2.61 20.98 -13.42
C PRO A 95 1.73 20.23 -14.43
N ARG A 96 1.78 20.62 -15.72
CA ARG A 96 1.06 19.94 -16.80
C ARG A 96 1.59 18.52 -17.03
N ASN A 97 2.90 18.31 -16.95
CA ASN A 97 3.51 17.00 -17.14
C ASN A 97 3.23 16.08 -15.95
N ALA A 98 3.28 16.62 -14.73
CA ALA A 98 2.82 15.91 -13.54
C ALA A 98 1.37 15.44 -13.67
N GLY A 99 0.44 16.33 -14.04
CA GLY A 99 -0.96 15.97 -14.24
C GLY A 99 -1.18 14.95 -15.37
N ARG A 100 -0.37 15.00 -16.45
CA ARG A 100 -0.41 13.98 -17.52
C ARG A 100 0.04 12.61 -17.03
N LEU A 101 1.11 12.53 -16.25
CA LEU A 101 1.56 11.26 -15.67
C LEU A 101 0.50 10.67 -14.75
N ASP A 102 -0.10 11.50 -13.89
CA ASP A 102 -1.16 11.07 -12.98
C ASP A 102 -2.36 10.50 -13.75
N LEU A 103 -2.74 11.12 -14.88
CA LEU A 103 -3.81 10.61 -15.74
C LEU A 103 -3.43 9.25 -16.37
N ILE A 104 -2.20 9.11 -16.88
CA ILE A 104 -1.70 7.85 -17.45
C ILE A 104 -1.76 6.74 -16.40
N ILE A 105 -1.30 7.01 -15.17
CA ILE A 105 -1.33 6.04 -14.06
C ILE A 105 -2.77 5.57 -13.79
N ILE A 106 -3.75 6.47 -13.81
CA ILE A 106 -5.16 6.12 -13.57
C ILE A 106 -5.73 5.30 -14.72
N ILE A 107 -5.46 5.70 -15.96
CA ILE A 107 -5.94 4.97 -17.14
C ILE A 107 -5.37 3.55 -17.12
N LEU A 108 -4.07 3.40 -16.87
CA LEU A 108 -3.42 2.10 -16.75
C LEU A 108 -4.00 1.29 -15.58
N ALA A 109 -4.31 1.91 -14.44
CA ALA A 109 -4.90 1.23 -13.31
C ALA A 109 -6.31 0.71 -13.62
N LEU A 110 -7.12 1.50 -14.34
CA LEU A 110 -8.47 1.08 -14.76
C LEU A 110 -8.40 -0.05 -15.81
N LEU A 111 -7.49 0.05 -16.79
CA LEU A 111 -7.26 -1.04 -17.75
C LEU A 111 -6.79 -2.32 -17.06
N LEU A 112 -5.89 -2.20 -16.07
CA LEU A 112 -5.45 -3.33 -15.27
C LEU A 112 -6.59 -3.91 -14.44
N SER A 113 -7.47 -3.07 -13.90
CA SER A 113 -8.64 -3.54 -13.14
C SER A 113 -9.62 -4.35 -14.00
N VAL A 114 -9.77 -4.01 -15.29
CA VAL A 114 -10.55 -4.83 -16.24
C VAL A 114 -9.93 -6.22 -16.40
N LEU A 115 -8.61 -6.28 -16.61
CA LEU A 115 -7.90 -7.56 -16.78
C LEU A 115 -7.96 -8.42 -15.51
N GLN A 116 -7.75 -7.83 -14.35
CA GLN A 116 -7.81 -8.53 -13.06
C GLN A 116 -9.23 -8.98 -12.71
N ALA A 117 -10.24 -8.12 -12.93
CA ALA A 117 -11.64 -8.46 -12.76
C ALA A 117 -12.03 -9.65 -13.62
N TRP A 118 -11.64 -9.64 -14.90
CA TRP A 118 -11.91 -10.74 -15.82
C TRP A 118 -11.33 -12.06 -15.30
N GLY A 119 -10.07 -12.08 -14.88
CA GLY A 119 -9.44 -13.28 -14.33
C GLY A 119 -10.15 -13.83 -13.09
N ILE A 120 -10.57 -12.96 -12.17
CA ILE A 120 -11.33 -13.36 -10.98
C ILE A 120 -12.69 -13.93 -11.36
N LEU A 121 -13.41 -13.29 -12.28
CA LEU A 121 -14.76 -13.70 -12.66
C LEU A 121 -14.77 -15.03 -13.41
N VAL A 122 -13.80 -15.25 -14.31
CA VAL A 122 -13.63 -16.55 -14.98
C VAL A 122 -13.33 -17.66 -13.97
N ALA A 123 -12.51 -17.38 -12.94
CA ALA A 123 -12.26 -18.33 -11.87
C ALA A 123 -13.52 -18.59 -11.01
N LEU A 124 -14.32 -17.55 -10.73
CA LEU A 124 -15.59 -17.69 -10.00
C LEU A 124 -16.64 -18.44 -10.82
N GLU A 125 -16.68 -18.28 -12.13
CA GLU A 125 -17.57 -19.05 -13.00
C GLU A 125 -17.28 -20.55 -12.96
N GLN A 126 -16.00 -20.92 -12.80
CA GLN A 126 -15.60 -22.31 -12.58
C GLN A 126 -15.95 -22.82 -11.18
N SER A 127 -16.24 -21.92 -10.24
CA SER A 127 -16.77 -22.29 -8.93
C SER A 127 -18.29 -22.46 -9.02
N GLN A 128 -18.85 -23.42 -8.28
CA GLN A 128 -20.30 -23.67 -8.26
C GLN A 128 -21.13 -22.54 -7.59
N LEU A 129 -20.55 -21.33 -7.46
CA LEU A 129 -21.11 -20.17 -6.77
C LEU A 129 -21.91 -19.22 -7.68
N VAL A 130 -21.91 -19.43 -9.00
CA VAL A 130 -22.50 -18.50 -9.98
C VAL A 130 -23.80 -19.06 -10.55
N ARG A 131 -24.86 -18.23 -10.62
CA ARG A 131 -26.11 -18.61 -11.28
C ARG A 131 -25.91 -18.71 -12.81
N HIS A 132 -26.56 -19.67 -13.44
CA HIS A 132 -26.44 -20.01 -14.88
C HIS A 132 -26.73 -18.84 -15.85
N ASP A 133 -25.78 -17.91 -16.04
CA ASP A 133 -25.63 -17.05 -17.23
C ASP A 133 -24.22 -16.41 -17.27
N SER A 134 -23.26 -17.06 -17.93
CA SER A 134 -21.84 -16.74 -17.78
C SER A 134 -21.41 -15.41 -18.40
N ALA A 135 -21.92 -15.07 -19.59
CA ALA A 135 -21.48 -13.88 -20.31
C ALA A 135 -21.97 -12.57 -19.65
N ALA A 136 -23.22 -12.55 -19.18
CA ALA A 136 -23.80 -11.42 -18.47
C ALA A 136 -23.13 -11.22 -17.10
N PHE A 137 -22.87 -12.32 -16.38
CA PHE A 137 -22.14 -12.31 -15.11
C PHE A 137 -20.77 -11.64 -15.26
N VAL A 138 -19.96 -12.07 -16.23
CA VAL A 138 -18.61 -11.52 -16.44
C VAL A 138 -18.67 -10.03 -16.81
N ALA A 139 -19.56 -9.62 -17.72
CA ALA A 139 -19.65 -8.22 -18.13
C ALA A 139 -20.06 -7.28 -16.98
N VAL A 140 -21.10 -7.65 -16.22
CA VAL A 140 -21.59 -6.87 -15.08
C VAL A 140 -20.59 -6.91 -13.92
N GLY A 141 -19.95 -8.05 -13.68
CA GLY A 141 -18.90 -8.20 -12.69
C GLY A 141 -17.70 -7.29 -12.97
N ILE A 142 -17.21 -7.25 -14.23
CA ILE A 142 -16.12 -6.36 -14.64
C ILE A 142 -16.52 -4.90 -14.39
N ALA A 143 -17.72 -4.50 -14.83
CA ALA A 143 -18.19 -3.13 -14.62
C ALA A 143 -18.26 -2.76 -13.13
N SER A 144 -18.71 -3.69 -12.28
CA SER A 144 -18.82 -3.49 -10.83
C SER A 144 -17.46 -3.33 -10.15
N PHE A 145 -16.51 -4.20 -10.50
CA PHE A 145 -15.13 -4.14 -10.00
C PHE A 145 -14.39 -2.87 -10.45
N VAL A 146 -14.51 -2.51 -11.73
CA VAL A 146 -13.88 -1.30 -12.27
C VAL A 146 -14.51 -0.05 -11.63
N ALA A 147 -15.83 -0.05 -11.44
CA ALA A 147 -16.53 1.07 -10.78
C ALA A 147 -16.08 1.24 -9.32
N SER A 148 -15.97 0.16 -8.55
CA SER A 148 -15.51 0.24 -7.15
C SER A 148 -14.06 0.74 -7.06
N THR A 149 -13.16 0.22 -7.89
CA THR A 149 -11.79 0.72 -8.00
C THR A 149 -11.76 2.20 -8.41
N ALA A 150 -12.57 2.62 -9.37
CA ALA A 150 -12.65 4.02 -9.81
C ALA A 150 -13.09 4.96 -8.67
N VAL A 151 -14.06 4.53 -7.85
CA VAL A 151 -14.50 5.27 -6.65
C VAL A 151 -13.34 5.41 -5.65
N LEU A 152 -12.58 4.35 -5.39
CA LEU A 152 -11.42 4.43 -4.49
C LEU A 152 -10.30 5.33 -5.02
N ILE A 153 -10.04 5.29 -6.35
CA ILE A 153 -9.09 6.21 -7.00
C ILE A 153 -9.56 7.66 -6.84
N TRP A 154 -10.85 7.90 -7.04
CA TRP A 154 -11.44 9.22 -6.86
C TRP A 154 -11.31 9.71 -5.40
N LEU A 155 -11.61 8.86 -4.42
CA LEU A 155 -11.43 9.15 -3.00
C LEU A 155 -9.96 9.47 -2.69
N ALA A 156 -9.02 8.68 -3.20
CA ALA A 156 -7.58 8.93 -3.02
C ALA A 156 -7.14 10.30 -3.56
N LYS A 157 -7.86 10.88 -4.54
CA LYS A 157 -7.60 12.23 -5.04
C LYS A 157 -8.32 13.34 -4.28
N MET A 158 -9.46 13.03 -3.67
CA MET A 158 -10.24 14.01 -2.90
C MET A 158 -9.64 14.23 -1.51
N VAL A 159 -9.15 13.16 -0.87
CA VAL A 159 -8.52 13.21 0.44
C VAL A 159 -7.15 13.89 0.36
N GLN A 160 -6.81 14.69 1.37
CA GLN A 160 -5.47 15.27 1.53
C GLN A 160 -4.82 14.74 2.80
N LEU A 161 -3.70 14.03 2.67
CA LEU A 161 -2.93 13.54 3.81
C LEU A 161 -1.63 14.34 3.98
N PRO A 162 -1.52 15.20 5.00
CA PRO A 162 -0.34 16.04 5.17
C PRO A 162 0.91 15.23 5.50
N GLY A 163 2.02 15.56 4.86
CA GLY A 163 3.34 15.03 5.20
C GLY A 163 3.69 13.63 4.67
N LEU A 164 2.78 12.90 4.00
CA LEU A 164 3.09 11.60 3.36
C LEU A 164 3.29 11.68 1.84
N GLY A 165 3.01 12.83 1.23
CA GLY A 165 3.22 13.06 -0.21
C GLY A 165 2.11 12.50 -1.12
N SER A 166 1.35 11.49 -0.68
CA SER A 166 0.18 10.99 -1.41
C SER A 166 -0.89 10.45 -0.46
N SER A 167 -2.15 10.81 -0.70
CA SER A 167 -3.31 10.28 0.04
C SER A 167 -3.67 8.85 -0.37
N PHE A 168 -3.06 8.33 -1.44
CA PHE A 168 -3.15 6.92 -1.82
C PHE A 168 -2.83 5.98 -0.63
N TRP A 169 -1.81 6.31 0.17
CA TRP A 169 -1.40 5.50 1.31
C TRP A 169 -2.50 5.34 2.37
N LEU A 170 -3.31 6.38 2.57
CA LEU A 170 -4.47 6.32 3.46
C LEU A 170 -5.52 5.36 2.94
N VAL A 171 -5.89 5.48 1.66
CA VAL A 171 -6.90 4.60 1.06
C VAL A 171 -6.42 3.15 0.98
N LEU A 172 -5.11 2.94 0.77
CA LEU A 172 -4.50 1.61 0.80
C LEU A 172 -4.57 0.96 2.18
N VAL A 173 -4.25 1.69 3.24
CA VAL A 173 -4.05 1.08 4.56
C VAL A 173 -5.31 1.05 5.43
N LEU A 174 -6.28 1.94 5.19
CA LEU A 174 -7.50 2.03 5.98
C LEU A 174 -8.30 0.72 6.04
N PRO A 175 -8.49 -0.04 4.94
CA PRO A 175 -9.18 -1.34 5.01
C PRO A 175 -8.51 -2.32 5.98
N TYR A 176 -7.18 -2.39 5.97
CA TYR A 176 -6.42 -3.24 6.89
C TYR A 176 -6.59 -2.80 8.34
N LEU A 177 -6.56 -1.49 8.59
CA LEU A 177 -6.81 -0.93 9.92
C LEU A 177 -8.23 -1.21 10.41
N ALA A 178 -9.22 -1.14 9.52
CA ALA A 178 -10.62 -1.40 9.81
C ALA A 178 -10.89 -2.87 10.15
N GLY A 179 -10.12 -3.80 9.58
CA GLY A 179 -10.23 -5.23 9.84
C GLY A 179 -9.55 -5.70 11.14
N LEU A 180 -8.66 -4.89 11.73
CA LEU A 180 -7.94 -5.28 12.95
C LEU A 180 -8.84 -5.69 14.13
N PRO A 181 -9.94 -4.98 14.45
CA PRO A 181 -10.80 -5.37 15.56
C PRO A 181 -11.40 -6.76 15.39
N GLU A 182 -11.81 -7.10 14.16
CA GLU A 182 -12.35 -8.42 13.81
C GLU A 182 -11.26 -9.50 13.88
N GLU A 183 -10.06 -9.22 13.36
CA GLU A 183 -8.90 -10.12 13.49
C GLU A 183 -8.57 -10.41 14.95
N ILE A 184 -8.52 -9.38 15.79
CA ILE A 184 -8.21 -9.51 17.21
C ILE A 184 -9.30 -10.31 17.93
N ALA A 185 -10.58 -10.06 17.64
CA ALA A 185 -11.69 -10.80 18.21
C ALA A 185 -11.60 -12.30 17.86
N LEU A 186 -11.36 -12.62 16.60
CA LEU A 186 -11.15 -13.99 16.14
C LEU A 186 -9.98 -14.67 16.86
N TRP A 187 -8.87 -13.96 17.06
CA TRP A 187 -7.74 -14.53 17.79
C TRP A 187 -8.11 -14.82 19.24
N PHE A 188 -8.87 -13.96 19.93
CA PHE A 188 -9.33 -14.24 21.29
C PHE A 188 -10.25 -15.46 21.37
N GLU A 189 -11.13 -15.65 20.39
CA GLU A 189 -11.95 -16.87 20.29
C GLU A 189 -11.09 -18.12 20.11
N MET A 190 -10.12 -18.07 19.19
CA MET A 190 -9.17 -19.17 18.95
C MET A 190 -8.33 -19.49 20.19
N ALA A 191 -7.92 -18.46 20.96
CA ALA A 191 -7.23 -18.65 22.23
C ALA A 191 -8.13 -19.28 23.29
N GLY A 192 -9.39 -18.85 23.39
CA GLY A 192 -10.37 -19.41 24.33
C GLY A 192 -10.67 -20.88 24.06
N MET A 193 -10.60 -21.31 22.81
CA MET A 193 -10.74 -22.72 22.39
C MET A 193 -9.44 -23.54 22.57
N GLY A 194 -8.35 -22.93 23.05
CA GLY A 194 -7.05 -23.59 23.20
C GLY A 194 -6.35 -23.92 21.87
N GLY A 195 -6.83 -23.35 20.75
CA GLY A 195 -6.32 -23.63 19.41
C GLY A 195 -5.01 -22.90 19.08
N VAL A 196 -4.60 -21.94 19.91
CA VAL A 196 -3.41 -21.10 19.67
C VAL A 196 -2.65 -20.87 20.97
N PRO A 197 -1.32 -21.05 20.99
CA PRO A 197 -0.52 -20.80 22.18
C PRO A 197 -0.40 -19.30 22.47
N ALA A 198 -0.47 -18.93 23.77
CA ALA A 198 -0.37 -17.54 24.22
C ALA A 198 0.94 -16.83 23.78
N SER A 199 1.99 -17.60 23.50
CA SER A 199 3.25 -17.07 22.96
C SER A 199 3.09 -16.41 21.59
N GLU A 200 2.17 -16.86 20.73
CA GLU A 200 1.94 -16.24 19.41
C GLU A 200 1.44 -14.80 19.54
N PHE A 201 0.49 -14.57 20.46
CA PHE A 201 -0.02 -13.24 20.77
C PHE A 201 1.07 -12.30 21.24
N LEU A 202 1.93 -12.78 22.16
CA LEU A 202 3.04 -11.98 22.68
C LEU A 202 4.05 -11.66 21.59
N MET A 203 4.34 -12.61 20.69
CA MET A 203 5.25 -12.37 19.55
C MET A 203 4.68 -11.34 18.58
N ILE A 204 3.39 -11.42 18.23
CA ILE A 204 2.73 -10.43 17.36
C ILE A 204 2.69 -9.06 18.04
N ALA A 205 2.31 -8.99 19.30
CA ALA A 205 2.28 -7.74 20.07
C ALA A 205 3.67 -7.09 20.16
N ALA A 206 4.71 -7.88 20.48
CA ALA A 206 6.08 -7.41 20.50
C ALA A 206 6.53 -6.90 19.12
N TYR A 207 6.21 -7.63 18.05
CA TYR A 207 6.50 -7.21 16.68
C TYR A 207 5.85 -5.87 16.32
N VAL A 208 4.56 -5.70 16.60
CA VAL A 208 3.83 -4.45 16.30
C VAL A 208 4.42 -3.29 17.11
N LEU A 209 4.65 -3.46 18.41
CA LEU A 209 5.21 -2.41 19.27
C LEU A 209 6.63 -2.01 18.86
N LEU A 210 7.52 -2.99 18.65
CA LEU A 210 8.89 -2.74 18.20
C LEU A 210 8.94 -2.18 16.78
N GLY A 211 8.06 -2.64 15.90
CA GLY A 211 7.93 -2.13 14.54
C GLY A 211 7.48 -0.68 14.51
N ILE A 212 6.44 -0.32 15.26
CA ILE A 212 5.99 1.08 15.42
C ILE A 212 7.12 1.93 15.99
N ALA A 213 7.78 1.48 17.06
CA ALA A 213 8.91 2.20 17.67
C ALA A 213 10.05 2.41 16.66
N GLY A 214 10.39 1.39 15.88
CA GLY A 214 11.38 1.45 14.81
C GLY A 214 11.00 2.47 13.72
N VAL A 215 9.76 2.46 13.24
CA VAL A 215 9.26 3.44 12.25
C VAL A 215 9.32 4.85 12.81
N VAL A 216 8.87 5.05 14.05
CA VAL A 216 8.90 6.36 14.72
C VAL A 216 10.34 6.84 14.86
N PHE A 217 11.27 5.98 15.27
CA PHE A 217 12.69 6.27 15.36
C PHE A 217 13.26 6.67 13.99
N ALA A 218 13.13 5.83 12.97
CA ALA A 218 13.64 6.08 11.62
C ALA A 218 13.07 7.38 11.03
N ARG A 219 11.78 7.62 11.23
CA ARG A 219 11.11 8.86 10.84
C ARG A 219 11.67 10.07 11.57
N SER A 220 11.85 9.97 12.88
CA SER A 220 12.37 11.09 13.68
C SER A 220 13.79 11.46 13.23
N SER A 221 14.63 10.47 12.94
CA SER A 221 16.00 10.66 12.42
C SER A 221 16.00 11.30 11.05
N LEU A 222 15.16 10.80 10.11
CA LEU A 222 15.03 11.39 8.77
C LEU A 222 14.47 12.81 8.80
N LEU A 223 13.46 13.09 9.64
CA LEU A 223 12.88 14.42 9.71
C LEU A 223 13.84 15.45 10.33
N ARG A 224 14.69 15.05 11.28
CA ARG A 224 15.75 15.91 11.82
C ARG A 224 16.76 16.28 10.73
N ALA A 225 17.27 15.26 10.04
CA ALA A 225 18.15 15.42 8.89
C ALA A 225 17.54 16.30 7.78
N ALA A 226 16.26 16.07 7.48
CA ALA A 226 15.53 16.85 6.47
C ALA A 226 15.45 18.33 6.85
N LYS A 227 15.12 18.64 8.10
CA LYS A 227 15.04 20.02 8.59
C LYS A 227 16.38 20.73 8.56
N GLU A 228 17.44 20.06 9.00
CA GLU A 228 18.80 20.60 9.01
C GLU A 228 19.28 21.01 7.61
N HIS A 229 18.91 20.22 6.60
CA HIS A 229 19.30 20.46 5.21
C HIS A 229 18.18 21.02 4.32
N ARG A 230 17.12 21.56 4.92
CA ARG A 230 15.97 22.20 4.23
C ARG A 230 15.33 21.32 3.14
N VAL A 231 15.27 20.01 3.37
CA VAL A 231 14.55 19.05 2.53
C VAL A 231 13.10 18.94 2.97
N GLU A 232 12.18 18.85 2.01
CA GLU A 232 10.75 18.72 2.29
C GLU A 232 10.42 17.47 3.13
N THR A 233 9.57 17.64 4.13
CA THR A 233 9.17 16.56 5.06
C THR A 233 8.36 15.45 4.38
N SER A 234 7.66 15.77 3.29
CA SER A 234 6.98 14.81 2.41
C SER A 234 7.96 13.84 1.77
N THR A 235 9.12 14.35 1.32
CA THR A 235 10.19 13.55 0.71
C THR A 235 10.82 12.60 1.73
N ALA A 236 11.02 13.07 2.97
CA ALA A 236 11.53 12.23 4.06
C ALA A 236 10.56 11.09 4.42
N SER A 237 9.24 11.34 4.43
CA SER A 237 8.26 10.28 4.70
C SER A 237 8.16 9.28 3.54
N ALA A 238 8.29 9.75 2.30
CA ALA A 238 8.31 8.90 1.11
C ALA A 238 9.50 7.91 1.12
N MET A 239 10.65 8.32 1.67
CA MET A 239 11.82 7.42 1.86
C MET A 239 11.56 6.25 2.81
N LEU A 240 10.64 6.38 3.76
CA LEU A 240 10.32 5.27 4.66
C LEU A 240 9.44 4.23 3.99
N ILE A 241 8.68 4.63 2.98
CA ILE A 241 7.66 3.79 2.34
C ILE A 241 8.22 3.13 1.08
N TRP A 242 8.62 3.93 0.09
CA TRP A 242 8.89 3.45 -1.26
C TRP A 242 9.98 2.37 -1.36
N PRO A 243 11.14 2.47 -0.69
CA PRO A 243 12.23 1.52 -0.88
C PRO A 243 11.84 0.06 -0.67
N VAL A 244 11.02 -0.25 0.34
CA VAL A 244 10.59 -1.63 0.61
C VAL A 244 9.66 -2.16 -0.48
N PHE A 245 8.74 -1.33 -0.96
CA PHE A 245 7.84 -1.69 -2.06
C PHE A 245 8.59 -1.87 -3.38
N LEU A 246 9.52 -0.96 -3.68
CA LEU A 246 10.36 -1.05 -4.87
C LEU A 246 11.28 -2.27 -4.83
N ALA A 247 11.88 -2.56 -3.68
CA ALA A 247 12.68 -3.76 -3.47
C ALA A 247 11.86 -5.04 -3.65
N SER A 248 10.65 -5.08 -3.10
CA SER A 248 9.75 -6.24 -3.22
C SER A 248 9.31 -6.49 -4.67
N MET A 249 8.95 -5.42 -5.39
CA MET A 249 8.60 -5.51 -6.81
C MET A 249 9.80 -5.97 -7.65
N ALA A 250 10.96 -5.36 -7.45
CA ALA A 250 12.18 -5.72 -8.17
C ALA A 250 12.61 -7.17 -7.89
N ALA A 251 12.48 -7.64 -6.65
CA ALA A 251 12.74 -9.02 -6.29
C ALA A 251 11.86 -10.01 -7.08
N GLY A 252 10.56 -9.72 -7.20
CA GLY A 252 9.64 -10.52 -8.01
C GLY A 252 10.06 -10.59 -9.48
N TYR A 253 10.46 -9.46 -10.07
CA TYR A 253 10.91 -9.41 -11.46
C TYR A 253 12.24 -10.09 -11.72
N LEU A 254 13.15 -10.07 -10.75
CA LEU A 254 14.46 -10.71 -10.89
C LEU A 254 14.37 -12.23 -10.79
N ILE A 255 13.37 -12.76 -10.08
CA ILE A 255 13.26 -14.21 -9.85
C ILE A 255 12.95 -14.98 -11.14
N ILE A 256 12.13 -14.42 -12.03
CA ILE A 256 11.71 -15.07 -13.27
C ILE A 256 12.89 -15.33 -14.21
N PRO A 257 13.71 -14.33 -14.61
CA PRO A 257 14.86 -14.58 -15.46
C PRO A 257 15.91 -15.46 -14.78
N ILE A 258 16.07 -15.35 -13.45
CA ILE A 258 16.95 -16.25 -12.68
C ILE A 258 16.46 -17.70 -12.78
N ALA A 259 15.15 -17.93 -12.65
CA ALA A 259 14.55 -19.26 -12.82
C ALA A 259 14.78 -19.80 -14.24
N LEU A 260 14.61 -18.96 -15.26
CA LEU A 260 14.75 -19.37 -16.67
C LEU A 260 16.18 -19.77 -17.06
N ILE A 261 17.20 -19.23 -16.39
CA ILE A 261 18.61 -19.57 -16.66
C ILE A 261 19.17 -20.61 -15.67
N SER A 262 18.39 -20.99 -14.65
CA SER A 262 18.81 -21.96 -13.65
C SER A 262 18.74 -23.40 -14.19
N GLU A 263 19.61 -24.27 -13.68
CA GLU A 263 19.62 -25.69 -14.04
C GLU A 263 18.35 -26.43 -13.56
N ASP A 264 17.66 -25.89 -12.54
CA ASP A 264 16.40 -26.41 -12.00
C ASP A 264 15.34 -25.29 -11.87
N PRO A 265 14.69 -24.92 -12.99
CA PRO A 265 13.67 -23.87 -12.99
C PRO A 265 12.47 -24.22 -12.10
N GLU A 266 12.02 -25.48 -12.11
CA GLU A 266 10.85 -25.92 -11.33
C GLU A 266 11.10 -25.83 -9.82
N GLY A 267 12.27 -26.28 -9.36
CA GLY A 267 12.66 -26.16 -7.95
C GLY A 267 12.82 -24.71 -7.49
N LEU A 268 13.28 -23.81 -8.36
CA LEU A 268 13.38 -22.38 -8.05
C LEU A 268 11.98 -21.74 -7.99
N LEU A 269 11.11 -22.05 -8.94
CA LEU A 269 9.71 -21.60 -8.95
C LEU A 269 8.96 -22.06 -7.70
N ALA A 270 9.15 -23.32 -7.26
CA ALA A 270 8.56 -23.84 -6.03
C ALA A 270 9.03 -23.09 -4.76
N ARG A 271 10.23 -22.49 -4.80
CA ARG A 271 10.80 -21.71 -3.69
C ARG A 271 10.47 -20.22 -3.75
N ILE A 272 9.71 -19.74 -4.73
CA ILE A 272 9.30 -18.33 -4.85
C ILE A 272 8.79 -17.74 -3.52
N PRO A 273 7.93 -18.43 -2.74
CA PRO A 273 7.41 -17.88 -1.48
C PRO A 273 8.49 -17.50 -0.47
N TYR A 274 9.67 -18.14 -0.52
CA TYR A 274 10.81 -17.89 0.37
C TYR A 274 11.91 -17.05 -0.31
N ALA A 275 12.11 -17.25 -1.60
CA ALA A 275 13.17 -16.59 -2.36
C ALA A 275 12.88 -15.10 -2.62
N VAL A 276 11.62 -14.72 -2.86
CA VAL A 276 11.24 -13.30 -3.04
C VAL A 276 11.51 -12.48 -1.78
N PRO A 277 11.09 -12.88 -0.56
CA PRO A 277 11.41 -12.15 0.67
C PRO A 277 12.91 -12.02 0.94
N VAL A 278 13.69 -13.07 0.71
CA VAL A 278 15.15 -13.02 0.87
C VAL A 278 15.76 -12.00 -0.09
N LEU A 279 15.39 -12.06 -1.37
CA LEU A 279 15.88 -11.12 -2.37
C LEU A 279 15.42 -9.69 -2.07
N THR A 280 14.17 -9.50 -1.62
CA THR A 280 13.66 -8.20 -1.16
C THR A 280 14.54 -7.64 -0.05
N THR A 281 14.89 -8.46 0.94
CA THR A 281 15.74 -8.06 2.07
C THR A 281 17.10 -7.54 1.61
N VAL A 282 17.72 -8.24 0.64
CA VAL A 282 19.00 -7.83 0.04
C VAL A 282 18.86 -6.53 -0.77
N LEU A 283 17.72 -6.32 -1.42
CA LEU A 283 17.47 -5.15 -2.26
C LEU A 283 17.04 -3.90 -1.49
N ILE A 284 16.52 -4.01 -0.26
CA ILE A 284 16.07 -2.86 0.54
C ILE A 284 17.18 -1.78 0.66
N PRO A 285 18.43 -2.08 1.09
CA PRO A 285 19.47 -1.06 1.21
C PRO A 285 19.79 -0.37 -0.13
N LEU A 286 19.81 -1.15 -1.22
CA LEU A 286 20.02 -0.64 -2.56
C LEU A 286 18.94 0.38 -2.93
N PHE A 287 17.67 0.02 -2.73
CA PHE A 287 16.56 0.92 -3.04
C PHE A 287 16.47 2.11 -2.09
N VAL A 288 16.84 1.97 -0.81
CA VAL A 288 16.95 3.11 0.11
C VAL A 288 17.95 4.12 -0.43
N TYR A 289 19.14 3.67 -0.80
CA TYR A 289 20.18 4.56 -1.32
C TYR A 289 19.84 5.14 -2.70
N ALA A 290 19.33 4.31 -3.62
CA ALA A 290 18.94 4.75 -4.96
C ALA A 290 17.81 5.79 -4.90
N TYR A 291 16.79 5.54 -4.07
CA TYR A 291 15.69 6.46 -3.87
C TYR A 291 16.17 7.77 -3.23
N ALA A 292 16.99 7.68 -2.17
CA ALA A 292 17.59 8.84 -1.51
C ALA A 292 18.36 9.71 -2.51
N ARG A 293 19.19 9.09 -3.35
CA ARG A 293 19.98 9.79 -4.36
C ARG A 293 19.13 10.54 -5.39
N SER A 294 18.01 9.93 -5.79
CA SER A 294 17.10 10.51 -6.80
C SER A 294 16.23 11.66 -6.26
N THR A 295 16.00 11.70 -4.95
CA THR A 295 15.07 12.64 -4.30
C THR A 295 15.76 13.45 -3.19
N PHE A 296 15.98 12.85 -2.03
CA PHE A 296 16.42 13.47 -0.78
C PHE A 296 17.82 14.09 -0.87
N LEU A 297 18.79 13.38 -1.41
CA LEU A 297 20.20 13.79 -1.51
C LEU A 297 20.50 14.64 -2.76
N LYS A 298 19.52 14.82 -3.66
CA LYS A 298 19.76 15.42 -4.98
C LYS A 298 20.29 16.85 -4.92
N ARG A 299 19.95 17.60 -3.86
CA ARG A 299 20.29 19.02 -3.67
C ARG A 299 21.43 19.23 -2.68
N LEU A 300 22.07 18.17 -2.20
CA LEU A 300 23.08 18.23 -1.15
C LEU A 300 24.48 18.07 -1.74
N ASP A 301 25.47 18.64 -1.06
CA ASP A 301 26.89 18.47 -1.40
C ASP A 301 27.41 17.09 -0.94
N GLU A 302 28.53 16.63 -1.49
CA GLU A 302 29.07 15.28 -1.16
C GLU A 302 29.36 15.11 0.34
N THR A 303 29.85 16.16 1.03
CA THR A 303 30.06 16.12 2.48
C THR A 303 28.76 15.93 3.25
N GLN A 304 27.67 16.60 2.83
CA GLN A 304 26.35 16.44 3.44
C GLN A 304 25.76 15.05 3.15
N LYS A 305 25.97 14.52 1.94
CA LYS A 305 25.55 13.15 1.60
C LYS A 305 26.24 12.11 2.48
N GLN A 306 27.54 12.29 2.72
CA GLN A 306 28.31 11.41 3.61
C GLN A 306 27.81 11.50 5.05
N ALA A 307 27.53 12.71 5.56
CA ALA A 307 26.98 12.91 6.90
C ALA A 307 25.60 12.24 7.10
N LEU A 308 24.81 12.13 6.03
CA LEU A 308 23.50 11.48 6.06
C LEU A 308 23.54 9.97 5.89
N SER A 309 24.65 9.41 5.43
CA SER A 309 24.78 7.96 5.20
C SER A 309 24.39 7.10 6.42
N PRO A 310 24.74 7.43 7.68
CA PRO A 310 24.33 6.63 8.84
C PRO A 310 22.82 6.64 9.06
N VAL A 311 22.15 7.77 8.77
CA VAL A 311 20.69 7.87 8.85
C VAL A 311 20.03 6.95 7.82
N LEU A 312 20.58 6.90 6.61
CA LEU A 312 20.07 6.02 5.55
C LEU A 312 20.28 4.54 5.88
N PHE A 313 21.43 4.18 6.46
CA PHE A 313 21.67 2.83 6.97
C PHE A 313 20.70 2.44 8.09
N ALA A 314 20.43 3.35 9.03
CA ALA A 314 19.46 3.11 10.09
C ALA A 314 18.05 2.89 9.52
N VAL A 315 17.64 3.67 8.52
CA VAL A 315 16.36 3.51 7.82
C VAL A 315 16.27 2.14 7.14
N ALA A 316 17.30 1.76 6.38
CA ALA A 316 17.35 0.45 5.73
C ALA A 316 17.30 -0.69 6.76
N GLY A 317 18.04 -0.57 7.86
CA GLY A 317 18.05 -1.55 8.95
C GLY A 317 16.66 -1.72 9.59
N VAL A 318 15.96 -0.63 9.88
CA VAL A 318 14.58 -0.67 10.40
C VAL A 318 13.63 -1.30 9.38
N GLN A 319 13.72 -0.92 8.11
CA GLN A 319 12.90 -1.50 7.04
C GLN A 319 13.12 -3.01 6.89
N ILE A 320 14.38 -3.46 6.89
CA ILE A 320 14.74 -4.88 6.88
C ILE A 320 14.17 -5.59 8.10
N ALA A 321 14.39 -5.06 9.30
CA ALA A 321 13.93 -5.69 10.54
C ALA A 321 12.41 -5.90 10.54
N ILE A 322 11.65 -4.86 10.16
CA ILE A 322 10.18 -4.93 10.10
C ILE A 322 9.71 -5.88 9.02
N PHE A 323 10.34 -5.85 7.84
CA PHE A 323 9.98 -6.70 6.71
C PHE A 323 10.25 -8.18 7.01
N VAL A 324 11.48 -8.50 7.45
CA VAL A 324 11.91 -9.87 7.75
C VAL A 324 11.12 -10.44 8.94
N ALA A 325 11.03 -9.72 10.06
CA ALA A 325 10.29 -10.20 11.22
C ALA A 325 8.80 -10.39 10.88
N GLY A 326 8.21 -9.46 10.13
CA GLY A 326 6.82 -9.57 9.67
C GLY A 326 6.60 -10.80 8.79
N HIS A 327 7.50 -11.03 7.83
CA HIS A 327 7.42 -12.20 6.95
C HIS A 327 7.60 -13.52 7.72
N LEU A 328 8.57 -13.60 8.63
CA LEU A 328 8.83 -14.78 9.44
C LEU A 328 7.65 -15.11 10.37
N LEU A 329 7.07 -14.11 11.03
CA LEU A 329 5.90 -14.32 11.88
C LEU A 329 4.69 -14.73 11.04
N TRP A 330 4.44 -14.06 9.92
CA TRP A 330 3.30 -14.40 9.06
C TRP A 330 3.42 -15.81 8.46
N SER A 331 4.63 -16.28 8.16
CA SER A 331 4.86 -17.61 7.59
C SER A 331 4.89 -18.73 8.63
N THR A 332 5.32 -18.46 9.87
CA THR A 332 5.47 -19.48 10.92
C THR A 332 4.27 -19.58 11.85
N LEU A 333 3.59 -18.47 12.17
CA LEU A 333 2.49 -18.46 13.13
C LEU A 333 1.19 -18.98 12.53
N MET A 334 0.37 -19.57 13.39
CA MET A 334 -1.00 -19.95 13.06
C MET A 334 -1.88 -18.72 12.94
N LEU A 335 -1.68 -17.75 13.85
CA LEU A 335 -2.35 -16.45 13.78
C LEU A 335 -1.85 -15.64 12.59
N LYS A 336 -2.71 -15.49 11.59
CA LYS A 336 -2.47 -14.56 10.48
C LYS A 336 -2.92 -13.16 10.88
N PHE A 337 -2.09 -12.17 10.56
CA PHE A 337 -2.34 -10.77 10.84
C PHE A 337 -2.13 -9.92 9.59
N SER A 338 -2.99 -8.90 9.43
CA SER A 338 -3.01 -8.08 8.22
C SER A 338 -1.86 -7.08 8.11
N LEU A 339 -1.35 -6.57 9.23
CA LEU A 339 -0.29 -5.56 9.26
C LEU A 339 1.11 -6.17 9.35
N ALA A 340 1.47 -6.99 8.37
CA ALA A 340 2.81 -7.56 8.26
C ALA A 340 3.72 -6.73 7.32
N GLY A 341 5.01 -6.67 7.67
CA GLY A 341 6.07 -6.13 6.81
C GLY A 341 5.85 -4.66 6.43
N SER A 342 5.81 -4.37 5.13
CA SER A 342 5.69 -2.99 4.61
C SER A 342 4.38 -2.31 5.01
N MET A 343 3.29 -3.05 5.21
CA MET A 343 2.01 -2.47 5.62
C MET A 343 2.05 -1.87 7.02
N LEU A 344 2.83 -2.44 7.94
CA LEU A 344 3.02 -1.86 9.28
C LEU A 344 3.69 -0.48 9.19
N ILE A 345 4.64 -0.32 8.26
CA ILE A 345 5.33 0.96 8.02
C ILE A 345 4.32 2.00 7.52
N VAL A 346 3.52 1.66 6.50
CA VAL A 346 2.50 2.56 5.95
C VAL A 346 1.46 2.92 7.01
N ALA A 347 0.93 1.92 7.73
CA ALA A 347 -0.08 2.12 8.77
C ALA A 347 0.41 3.09 9.84
N THR A 348 1.63 2.86 10.34
CA THR A 348 2.24 3.74 11.35
C THR A 348 2.38 5.17 10.84
N LEU A 349 2.86 5.35 9.61
CA LEU A 349 3.04 6.69 9.04
C LEU A 349 1.72 7.42 8.78
N VAL A 350 0.72 6.72 8.27
CA VAL A 350 -0.62 7.27 8.06
C VAL A 350 -1.23 7.68 9.40
N MET A 351 -1.18 6.83 10.42
CA MET A 351 -1.67 7.15 11.76
C MET A 351 -0.95 8.37 12.35
N LEU A 352 0.38 8.44 12.26
CA LEU A 352 1.16 9.60 12.71
C LEU A 352 0.84 10.90 11.96
N SER A 353 0.31 10.80 10.74
CA SER A 353 -0.15 11.97 9.98
C SER A 353 -1.56 12.39 10.37
N LEU A 354 -2.46 11.42 10.57
CA LEU A 354 -3.81 11.68 11.08
C LEU A 354 -3.79 12.32 12.47
N MET A 355 -2.87 11.91 13.35
CA MET A 355 -2.71 12.49 14.69
C MET A 355 -2.15 13.92 14.71
N ARG A 356 -1.65 14.44 13.57
CA ARG A 356 -0.99 15.76 13.48
C ARG A 356 -1.92 16.88 13.02
N THR A 357 -3.23 16.65 12.95
CA THR A 357 -4.21 17.60 12.43
C THR A 357 -4.38 18.89 13.25
N ASP A 358 -3.66 19.07 14.35
CA ASP A 358 -3.91 20.16 15.31
C ASP A 358 -2.90 21.34 15.30
N ASP A 359 -2.03 21.51 14.29
CA ASP A 359 -1.23 22.75 14.18
C ASP A 359 -1.50 23.57 12.92
N PRO A 360 -2.54 24.42 12.93
CA PRO A 360 -2.81 25.37 11.85
C PRO A 360 -1.77 26.50 11.72
N ARG A 361 -0.76 26.61 12.59
CA ARG A 361 0.21 27.73 12.57
C ARG A 361 1.52 27.41 11.86
N GLY A 362 1.78 26.14 11.52
CA GLY A 362 3.04 25.72 10.89
C GLY A 362 3.13 25.88 9.37
N GLN A 363 2.02 26.14 8.67
CA GLN A 363 1.97 26.15 7.19
C GLN A 363 2.00 27.54 6.56
N SER A 364 1.92 28.63 7.34
CA SER A 364 1.98 30.00 6.82
C SER A 364 3.39 30.62 6.82
N ALA A 365 4.42 29.91 7.29
CA ALA A 365 5.75 30.49 7.47
C ALA A 365 6.77 30.21 6.33
N THR A 366 6.38 29.47 5.28
CA THR A 366 7.25 29.20 4.14
C THR A 366 6.46 29.22 2.84
N ALA A 367 6.09 30.43 2.40
CA ALA A 367 5.67 30.72 1.03
C ALA A 367 6.60 31.78 0.45
#